data_AF-A0A9D4SMA9-F1
#
_entry.id   AF-A0A9D4SMA9-F1
#
_cell.length_a   1.000
_cell.length_b   1.000
_cell.length_c   1.000
_cell.angle_alpha   90.00
_cell.angle_beta   90.00
_cell.angle_gamma   90.00
#
_symmetry.space_group_name_H-M   'P 1'
#
loop_
_entity.id
_entity.type
_entity.pdbx_description
1 polymer ?
#
loop_
_entity_poly.entity_id
_entity_poly.type
_entity_poly.pdbx_seq_one_letter_code
_entity_poly.pdbx_strand_id
1 'polypeptide(L)'
;MQSSSRNEILNKLYKCNDYAELKTNKARIDYLLTKVIDYDQAKSVLKSNIDNVRQKNGKNLVLAKECKIVADFYLQQVSLGKIDHKYKNLQHALEYYTRAILYMPLFEDVQMFARLYARKCQVHLQLDENESALYSIRMALDILKTYGQNDCVPMSTIMNYTILQVNCLKILSHYTEAIEMIDEMLMKLAKFPELSSEERQIVSTDELMKMKENIQQFISKNNDVKETVTAAAAEQQPNDYFNYRIDHRCLIRQSPVVGRHFIAKYEIPEKTCIYQEKPYSIVIEQDYLHKKCSTCFKELKYKFFPCLYCTEIVFCDRQCFEQLYNLYHHYECGIMSILKSLTSAAVHVFRMVSRISPIVAYQTETSVALEDYSIDDFIQESNQRLVHEKDKTMDEKIRAYKMSSILWHHNTKHSQWSNVHHIVVGVETAIILDLVHNMSLNKSKEFMLNFIDMVVVGIRRIIFNVFGWHEYNEDWSLRGHIANCQCLIGSLVNHSCVPNTNWEFKNGQISLTTNRMIKKGEEITITYGPNKDMPYDRRQERLNHYFFACRCQACLKDALCGYALRCIHCGDDDDNNGPVPFNVPLNNEPVLSGQCLLCFKNIQIFNQTLMNIKNV
;
A
#
# COMPACT_ATOMS: atom_id res chain seq x y z
N MET A 1 6.01 13.95 17.66
CA MET A 1 5.58 14.09 19.07
C MET A 1 5.06 12.74 19.54
N GLN A 2 4.89 12.47 20.84
CA GLN A 2 4.16 11.26 21.27
C GLN A 2 2.64 11.50 21.15
N SER A 3 1.85 10.43 21.06
CA SER A 3 0.40 10.51 20.85
C SER A 3 -0.33 11.32 21.92
N SER A 4 0.11 11.25 23.18
CA SER A 4 -0.40 12.05 24.30
C SER A 4 -0.19 13.55 24.06
N SER A 5 1.06 13.95 23.78
CA SER A 5 1.40 15.35 23.49
C SER A 5 0.63 15.89 22.29
N ARG A 6 0.41 15.06 21.27
CA ARG A 6 -0.40 15.43 20.11
C ARG A 6 -1.83 15.75 20.54
N ASN A 7 -2.48 14.87 21.29
CA ASN A 7 -3.84 15.07 21.76
C ASN A 7 -3.97 16.33 22.66
N GLU A 8 -2.97 16.61 23.49
CA GLU A 8 -2.91 17.83 24.29
C GLU A 8 -2.85 19.09 23.41
N ILE A 9 -1.98 19.11 22.40
CA ILE A 9 -1.86 20.21 21.45
C ILE A 9 -3.18 20.41 20.69
N LEU A 10 -3.77 19.32 20.19
CA LEU A 10 -5.06 19.34 19.50
C LEU A 10 -6.14 19.95 20.41
N ASN A 11 -6.28 19.45 21.64
CA ASN A 11 -7.28 19.93 22.60
C ASN A 11 -7.08 21.41 22.94
N LYS A 12 -5.83 21.88 23.07
CA LYS A 12 -5.53 23.29 23.32
C LYS A 12 -5.95 24.16 22.13
N LEU A 13 -5.59 23.74 20.92
CA LEU A 13 -5.90 24.49 19.70
C LEU A 13 -7.39 24.50 19.37
N TYR A 14 -8.12 23.39 19.61
CA TYR A 14 -9.57 23.34 19.40
C TYR A 14 -10.35 24.29 20.30
N LYS A 15 -9.80 24.65 21.47
CA LYS A 15 -10.42 25.58 22.42
C LYS A 15 -9.93 27.03 22.24
N CYS A 16 -9.08 27.30 21.25
CA CYS A 16 -8.45 28.60 21.06
C CYS A 16 -9.16 29.41 19.97
N ASN A 17 -9.86 30.47 20.38
CA ASN A 17 -10.58 31.38 19.48
C ASN A 17 -9.63 32.08 18.49
N ASP A 18 -8.46 32.55 18.95
CA ASP A 18 -7.49 33.22 18.07
C ASP A 18 -7.03 32.29 16.93
N TYR A 19 -6.76 31.01 17.23
CA TYR A 19 -6.37 30.03 16.22
C TYR A 19 -7.51 29.73 15.25
N ALA A 20 -8.73 29.65 15.79
CA ALA A 20 -9.94 29.40 15.04
C ALA A 20 -10.18 30.48 13.96
N GLU A 21 -9.92 31.74 14.27
CA GLU A 21 -10.10 32.88 13.36
C GLU A 21 -9.07 32.96 12.21
N LEU A 22 -7.94 32.23 12.31
CA LEU A 22 -6.90 32.24 11.28
C LEU A 22 -7.42 31.66 9.95
N LYS A 23 -7.20 32.39 8.86
CA LYS A 23 -7.75 32.03 7.53
C LYS A 23 -6.83 31.17 6.69
N THR A 24 -5.51 31.31 6.83
CA THR A 24 -4.52 30.59 6.00
C THR A 24 -3.80 29.50 6.77
N ASN A 25 -3.33 28.46 6.06
CA ASN A 25 -2.49 27.44 6.65
C ASN A 25 -1.18 28.04 7.19
N LYS A 26 -0.53 28.91 6.42
CA LYS A 26 0.70 29.61 6.83
C LYS A 26 0.53 30.32 8.17
N ALA A 27 -0.57 31.05 8.38
CA ALA A 27 -0.87 31.70 9.65
C ALA A 27 -1.07 30.70 10.79
N ARG A 28 -1.78 29.58 10.53
CA ARG A 28 -1.98 28.51 11.52
C ARG A 28 -0.68 27.79 11.90
N ILE A 29 0.18 27.54 10.93
CA ILE A 29 1.51 26.94 11.15
C ILE A 29 2.36 27.90 11.96
N ASP A 30 2.42 29.17 11.59
CA ASP A 30 3.17 30.19 12.32
C ASP A 30 2.66 30.33 13.75
N TYR A 31 1.35 30.37 13.96
CA TYR A 31 0.77 30.37 15.30
C TYR A 31 1.21 29.15 16.13
N LEU A 32 1.11 27.94 15.55
CA LEU A 32 1.52 26.70 16.23
C LEU A 32 3.00 26.76 16.64
N LEU A 33 3.88 27.18 15.72
CA LEU A 33 5.34 27.23 15.95
C LEU A 33 5.82 28.42 16.79
N THR A 34 4.97 29.41 17.06
CA THR A 34 5.34 30.60 17.85
C THR A 34 4.64 30.68 19.20
N LYS A 35 3.44 30.10 19.33
CA LYS A 35 2.59 30.21 20.53
C LYS A 35 2.34 28.89 21.24
N VAL A 36 2.63 27.74 20.60
CA VAL A 36 2.24 26.43 21.14
C VAL A 36 3.42 25.49 21.31
N ILE A 37 4.23 25.33 20.27
CA ILE A 37 5.43 24.47 20.29
C ILE A 37 6.63 25.22 19.74
N ASP A 38 7.80 24.95 20.28
CA ASP A 38 9.07 25.39 19.70
C ASP A 38 9.55 24.38 18.64
N TYR A 39 9.97 24.88 17.47
CA TYR A 39 10.34 24.02 16.34
C TYR A 39 11.60 23.20 16.64
N ASP A 40 12.65 23.82 17.18
CA ASP A 40 13.93 23.15 17.43
C ASP A 40 13.81 22.13 18.57
N GLN A 41 13.00 22.44 19.59
CA GLN A 41 12.63 21.50 20.64
C GLN A 41 11.85 20.31 20.07
N ALA A 42 10.81 20.56 19.25
CA ALA A 42 10.02 19.48 18.61
C ALA A 42 10.89 18.59 17.72
N LYS A 43 11.81 19.20 16.96
CA LYS A 43 12.81 18.51 16.14
C LYS A 43 13.77 17.66 16.98
N SER A 44 14.27 18.21 18.09
CA SER A 44 15.13 17.49 19.03
C SER A 44 14.44 16.27 19.65
N VAL A 45 13.19 16.42 20.09
CA VAL A 45 12.38 15.32 20.64
C VAL A 45 12.14 14.23 19.57
N LEU A 46 11.78 14.61 18.35
CA LEU A 46 11.59 13.66 17.26
C LEU A 46 12.89 12.96 16.88
N LYS A 47 14.01 13.68 16.84
CA LYS A 47 15.34 13.09 16.60
C LYS A 47 15.69 12.07 17.68
N SER A 48 15.52 12.41 18.96
CA SER A 48 15.75 11.48 20.07
C SER A 48 14.86 10.23 19.95
N ASN A 49 13.59 10.39 19.57
CA ASN A 49 12.70 9.24 19.34
C ASN A 49 13.18 8.35 18.18
N ILE A 50 13.61 8.95 17.06
CA ILE A 50 14.19 8.21 15.92
C ILE A 50 15.42 7.43 16.37
N ASP A 51 16.34 8.08 17.08
CA ASP A 51 17.58 7.46 17.56
C ASP A 51 17.28 6.31 18.53
N ASN A 52 16.32 6.50 19.46
CA ASN A 52 15.87 5.47 20.39
C ASN A 52 15.24 4.26 19.69
N VAL A 53 14.40 4.48 18.66
CA VAL A 53 13.81 3.38 17.88
C VAL A 53 14.90 2.59 17.14
N ARG A 54 15.86 3.30 16.52
CA ARG A 54 16.99 2.66 15.84
C ARG A 54 17.87 1.87 16.82
N GLN A 55 18.11 2.37 18.02
CA GLN A 55 18.85 1.66 19.06
C GLN A 55 18.12 0.42 19.60
N LYS A 56 16.79 0.49 19.79
CA LYS A 56 15.98 -0.67 20.22
C LYS A 56 16.14 -1.86 19.26
N ASN A 57 16.28 -1.60 17.97
CA ASN A 57 16.54 -2.63 16.96
C ASN A 57 17.89 -3.34 17.16
N GLY A 58 18.83 -2.78 17.92
CA GLY A 58 20.11 -3.43 18.27
C GLY A 58 19.98 -4.65 19.18
N LYS A 59 18.82 -4.89 19.82
CA LYS A 59 18.58 -6.08 20.68
C LYS A 59 18.10 -7.32 19.90
N ASN A 60 17.89 -7.18 18.59
CA ASN A 60 17.26 -8.18 17.77
C ASN A 60 18.04 -9.50 17.70
N LEU A 61 19.39 -9.45 17.71
CA LEU A 61 20.22 -10.66 17.71
C LEU A 61 20.01 -11.54 18.95
N VAL A 62 19.86 -10.93 20.13
CA VAL A 62 19.60 -11.66 21.38
C VAL A 62 18.25 -12.35 21.32
N LEU A 63 17.21 -11.61 20.92
CA LEU A 63 15.86 -12.15 20.75
C LEU A 63 15.80 -13.28 19.72
N ALA A 64 16.56 -13.16 18.63
CA ALA A 64 16.65 -14.20 17.61
C ALA A 64 17.27 -15.49 18.17
N LYS A 65 18.35 -15.37 18.95
CA LYS A 65 19.01 -16.51 19.61
C LYS A 65 18.10 -17.16 20.65
N GLU A 66 17.38 -16.38 21.47
CA GLU A 66 16.41 -16.89 22.43
C GLU A 66 15.27 -17.64 21.73
N CYS A 67 14.68 -17.05 20.68
CA CYS A 67 13.63 -17.71 19.90
C CYS A 67 14.13 -19.02 19.29
N LYS A 68 15.37 -19.04 18.76
CA LYS A 68 15.99 -20.27 18.26
C LYS A 68 16.12 -21.35 19.34
N ILE A 69 16.58 -21.00 20.54
CA ILE A 69 16.72 -21.95 21.66
C ILE A 69 15.37 -22.60 21.98
N VAL A 70 14.31 -21.78 22.05
CA VAL A 70 12.96 -22.28 22.31
C VAL A 70 12.44 -23.17 21.17
N ALA A 71 12.71 -22.79 19.91
CA ALA A 71 12.35 -23.63 18.76
C ALA A 71 13.06 -24.98 18.79
N ASP A 72 14.37 -24.99 19.06
CA ASP A 72 15.20 -26.19 19.17
C ASP A 72 14.69 -27.10 20.31
N PHE A 73 14.25 -26.52 21.44
CA PHE A 73 13.65 -27.27 22.55
C PHE A 73 12.39 -28.03 22.12
N TYR A 74 11.45 -27.37 21.43
CA TYR A 74 10.24 -28.03 20.94
C TYR A 74 10.56 -29.12 19.92
N LEU A 75 11.52 -28.88 19.03
CA LEU A 75 11.96 -29.88 18.06
C LEU A 75 12.61 -31.09 18.75
N GLN A 76 13.38 -30.87 19.82
CA GLN A 76 13.94 -31.94 20.64
C GLN A 76 12.85 -32.78 21.33
N GLN A 77 11.77 -32.16 21.83
CA GLN A 77 10.65 -32.90 22.42
C GLN A 77 9.96 -33.83 21.42
N VAL A 78 9.91 -33.46 20.14
CA VAL A 78 9.41 -34.32 19.06
C VAL A 78 10.32 -35.54 18.88
N SER A 79 11.64 -35.33 18.83
CA SER A 79 12.63 -36.41 18.68
C SER A 79 12.62 -37.41 19.84
N LEU A 80 12.25 -36.97 21.05
CA LEU A 80 12.15 -37.82 22.25
C LEU A 80 10.86 -38.67 22.30
N GLY A 81 10.04 -38.67 21.25
CA GLY A 81 8.92 -39.62 21.12
C GLY A 81 7.68 -39.30 21.96
N LYS A 82 7.48 -38.04 22.39
CA LYS A 82 6.22 -37.59 22.99
C LYS A 82 5.13 -37.45 21.91
N ILE A 83 4.60 -38.59 21.45
CA ILE A 83 3.71 -38.72 20.29
C ILE A 83 2.43 -37.89 20.45
N ASP A 84 1.83 -37.84 21.64
CA ASP A 84 0.57 -37.15 21.93
C ASP A 84 0.63 -35.62 21.71
N HIS A 85 1.84 -35.05 21.59
CA HIS A 85 2.05 -33.63 21.37
C HIS A 85 2.92 -33.32 20.14
N LYS A 86 3.21 -34.31 19.27
CA LYS A 86 4.10 -34.11 18.10
C LYS A 86 3.67 -32.91 17.25
N TYR A 87 2.42 -32.90 16.79
CA TYR A 87 1.90 -31.84 15.92
C TYR A 87 1.96 -30.46 16.60
N LYS A 88 1.52 -30.39 17.86
CA LYS A 88 1.56 -29.16 18.65
C LYS A 88 2.99 -28.64 18.81
N ASN A 89 3.95 -29.51 19.17
CA ASN A 89 5.35 -29.13 19.32
C ASN A 89 5.97 -28.65 18.00
N LEU A 90 5.63 -29.29 16.86
CA LEU A 90 6.07 -28.84 15.54
C LEU A 90 5.52 -27.44 15.21
N GLN A 91 4.25 -27.16 15.52
CA GLN A 91 3.68 -25.82 15.35
C GLN A 91 4.39 -24.76 16.21
N HIS A 92 4.71 -25.08 17.47
CA HIS A 92 5.46 -24.17 18.33
C HIS A 92 6.88 -23.96 17.80
N ALA A 93 7.58 -25.02 17.39
CA ALA A 93 8.91 -24.90 16.77
C ALA A 93 8.87 -23.98 15.53
N LEU A 94 7.84 -24.14 14.69
CA LEU A 94 7.64 -23.31 13.50
C LEU A 94 7.39 -21.83 13.82
N GLU A 95 6.58 -21.56 14.85
CA GLU A 95 6.33 -20.20 15.35
C GLU A 95 7.62 -19.55 15.84
N TYR A 96 8.39 -20.24 16.67
CA TYR A 96 9.63 -19.69 17.23
C TYR A 96 10.75 -19.56 16.21
N TYR A 97 10.90 -20.48 15.25
CA TYR A 97 11.82 -20.28 14.12
C TYR A 97 11.41 -19.09 13.26
N THR A 98 10.10 -18.90 13.03
CA THR A 98 9.57 -17.74 12.30
C THR A 98 9.92 -16.43 13.02
N ARG A 99 9.76 -16.37 14.33
CA ARG A 99 10.18 -15.20 15.14
C ARG A 99 11.69 -15.01 15.11
N ALA A 100 12.46 -16.10 15.21
CA ALA A 100 13.93 -16.03 15.13
C ALA A 100 14.39 -15.45 13.79
N ILE A 101 13.77 -15.86 12.67
CA ILE A 101 14.04 -15.31 11.34
C ILE A 101 13.69 -13.81 11.31
N LEU A 102 12.52 -13.41 11.82
CA LEU A 102 12.13 -12.00 11.83
C LEU A 102 13.13 -11.11 12.59
N TYR A 103 13.66 -11.60 13.72
CA TYR A 103 14.61 -10.86 14.55
C TYR A 103 16.07 -11.00 14.12
N MET A 104 16.44 -11.90 13.23
CA MET A 104 17.86 -12.11 12.92
C MET A 104 18.39 -11.00 12.01
N PRO A 105 19.34 -10.17 12.46
CA PRO A 105 20.03 -9.23 11.59
C PRO A 105 20.95 -10.00 10.63
N LEU A 106 20.59 -10.06 9.33
CA LEU A 106 21.30 -10.85 8.32
C LEU A 106 22.82 -10.67 8.36
N PHE A 107 23.29 -9.42 8.43
CA PHE A 107 24.72 -9.09 8.30
C PHE A 107 25.56 -9.39 9.54
N GLU A 108 24.95 -9.74 10.68
CA GLU A 108 25.69 -10.14 11.88
C GLU A 108 26.06 -11.62 11.87
N ASP A 109 25.23 -12.47 11.25
CA ASP A 109 25.44 -13.92 11.18
C ASP A 109 24.64 -14.53 10.01
N VAL A 110 25.20 -14.43 8.79
CA VAL A 110 24.56 -14.93 7.56
C VAL A 110 24.33 -16.44 7.65
N GLN A 111 25.29 -17.18 8.22
CA GLN A 111 25.20 -18.63 8.36
C GLN A 111 24.05 -19.04 9.29
N MET A 112 23.88 -18.37 10.43
CA MET A 112 22.76 -18.63 11.33
C MET A 112 21.44 -18.26 10.67
N PHE A 113 21.38 -17.14 9.93
CA PHE A 113 20.16 -16.75 9.24
C PHE A 113 19.71 -17.81 8.22
N ALA A 114 20.62 -18.30 7.39
CA ALA A 114 20.35 -19.41 6.48
C ALA A 114 19.97 -20.70 7.23
N ARG A 115 20.63 -20.99 8.37
CA ARG A 115 20.34 -22.16 9.20
C ARG A 115 18.93 -22.14 9.80
N LEU A 116 18.41 -20.98 10.18
CA LEU A 116 17.03 -20.85 10.67
C LEU A 116 16.01 -21.26 9.61
N TYR A 117 16.22 -20.85 8.36
CA TYR A 117 15.40 -21.30 7.22
C TYR A 117 15.54 -22.80 6.96
N ALA A 118 16.75 -23.35 7.00
CA ALA A 118 16.96 -24.79 6.84
C ALA A 118 16.29 -25.62 7.95
N ARG A 119 16.34 -25.16 9.20
CA ARG A 119 15.61 -25.78 10.33
C ARG A 119 14.09 -25.70 10.12
N LYS A 120 13.60 -24.54 9.70
CA LYS A 120 12.19 -24.34 9.36
C LYS A 120 11.72 -25.28 8.24
N CYS A 121 12.55 -25.52 7.22
CA CYS A 121 12.29 -26.54 6.19
C CYS A 121 12.08 -27.93 6.80
N GLN A 122 12.94 -28.36 7.73
CA GLN A 122 12.82 -29.67 8.39
C GLN A 122 11.52 -29.81 9.19
N VAL A 123 11.07 -28.73 9.83
CA VAL A 123 9.79 -28.70 10.57
C VAL A 123 8.62 -28.83 9.59
N HIS A 124 8.63 -28.08 8.48
CA HIS A 124 7.58 -28.17 7.46
C HIS A 124 7.47 -29.57 6.84
N LEU A 125 8.59 -30.24 6.56
CA LEU A 125 8.58 -31.63 6.07
C LEU A 125 7.89 -32.59 7.06
N GLN A 126 8.09 -32.40 8.37
CA GLN A 126 7.43 -33.22 9.40
C GLN A 126 5.93 -32.90 9.58
N LEU A 127 5.51 -31.72 9.13
CA LEU A 127 4.11 -31.28 9.10
C LEU A 127 3.41 -31.58 7.75
N ASP A 128 4.11 -32.21 6.80
CA ASP A 128 3.64 -32.42 5.42
C ASP A 128 3.32 -31.12 4.65
N GLU A 129 3.97 -30.01 5.05
CA GLU A 129 3.85 -28.70 4.39
C GLU A 129 4.92 -28.52 3.31
N ASN A 130 4.95 -29.43 2.33
CA ASN A 130 6.06 -29.61 1.38
C ASN A 130 6.40 -28.36 0.57
N GLU A 131 5.40 -27.60 0.16
CA GLU A 131 5.57 -26.31 -0.53
C GLU A 131 6.25 -25.23 0.35
N SER A 132 5.98 -25.23 1.66
CA SER A 132 6.62 -24.34 2.62
C SER A 132 8.05 -24.80 2.97
N ALA A 133 8.28 -26.11 2.96
CA ALA A 133 9.61 -26.68 3.07
C ALA A 133 10.51 -26.26 1.90
N LEU A 134 10.05 -26.47 0.66
CA LEU A 134 10.78 -26.07 -0.54
C LEU A 134 11.07 -24.56 -0.56
N TYR A 135 10.09 -23.73 -0.19
CA TYR A 135 10.30 -22.29 -0.02
C TYR A 135 11.44 -21.98 0.96
N SER A 136 11.40 -22.60 2.15
CA SER A 136 12.35 -22.30 3.22
C SER A 136 13.78 -22.65 2.82
N ILE A 137 13.99 -23.81 2.20
CA ILE A 137 15.34 -24.22 1.78
C ILE A 137 15.87 -23.40 0.61
N ARG A 138 15.00 -22.96 -0.33
CA ARG A 138 15.37 -22.02 -1.39
C ARG A 138 15.84 -20.69 -0.82
N MET A 139 15.16 -20.16 0.21
CA MET A 139 15.60 -18.93 0.90
C MET A 139 16.98 -19.12 1.57
N ALA A 140 17.20 -20.23 2.26
CA ALA A 140 18.50 -20.52 2.88
C ALA A 140 19.64 -20.50 1.85
N LEU A 141 19.44 -21.13 0.68
CA LEU A 141 20.44 -21.16 -0.39
C LEU A 141 20.63 -19.80 -1.08
N ASP A 142 19.56 -19.04 -1.33
CA ASP A 142 19.66 -17.68 -1.89
C ASP A 142 20.44 -16.75 -0.95
N ILE A 143 20.20 -16.84 0.37
CA ILE A 143 20.94 -16.09 1.39
C ILE A 143 22.44 -16.41 1.32
N LEU A 144 22.81 -17.69 1.35
CA LEU A 144 24.23 -18.09 1.32
C LEU A 144 24.90 -17.67 0.01
N LYS A 145 24.20 -17.83 -1.13
CA LYS A 145 24.71 -17.44 -2.45
C LYS A 145 24.94 -15.93 -2.56
N THR A 146 24.01 -15.14 -2.02
CA THR A 146 24.00 -13.67 -2.18
C THR A 146 24.88 -12.97 -1.15
N TYR A 147 24.88 -13.44 0.09
CA TYR A 147 25.52 -12.74 1.21
C TYR A 147 26.65 -13.53 1.89
N GLY A 148 26.78 -14.82 1.63
CA GLY A 148 27.75 -15.69 2.31
C GLY A 148 29.20 -15.62 1.80
N GLN A 149 29.50 -14.80 0.80
CA GLN A 149 30.83 -14.75 0.16
C GLN A 149 31.95 -14.32 1.13
N ASN A 150 31.64 -13.52 2.16
CA ASN A 150 32.60 -13.03 3.13
C ASN A 150 32.76 -13.94 4.37
N ASP A 151 31.85 -14.91 4.57
CA ASP A 151 31.72 -15.67 5.83
C ASP A 151 32.34 -17.08 5.80
N CYS A 152 33.18 -17.39 4.80
CA CYS A 152 33.77 -18.73 4.61
C CYS A 152 32.73 -19.85 4.80
N VAL A 153 31.63 -19.80 4.04
CA VAL A 153 30.56 -20.80 4.16
C VAL A 153 31.11 -22.18 3.77
N PRO A 154 31.05 -23.20 4.64
CA PRO A 154 31.56 -24.52 4.32
C PRO A 154 30.80 -25.13 3.13
N MET A 155 31.52 -25.65 2.14
CA MET A 155 30.92 -26.29 0.96
C MET A 155 29.95 -27.42 1.36
N SER A 156 30.26 -28.14 2.44
CA SER A 156 29.40 -29.16 3.04
C SER A 156 28.01 -28.64 3.44
N THR A 157 27.92 -27.39 3.92
CA THR A 157 26.64 -26.76 4.29
C THR A 157 25.78 -26.51 3.05
N ILE A 158 26.38 -25.95 2.00
CA ILE A 158 25.70 -25.68 0.72
C ILE A 158 25.20 -27.00 0.12
N MET A 159 26.04 -28.04 0.13
CA MET A 159 25.67 -29.35 -0.41
C MET A 159 24.53 -30.00 0.37
N ASN A 160 24.59 -30.00 1.71
CA ASN A 160 23.52 -30.54 2.56
C ASN A 160 22.18 -29.84 2.31
N TYR A 161 22.18 -28.51 2.15
CA TYR A 161 20.97 -27.75 1.85
C TYR A 161 20.46 -28.03 0.44
N THR A 162 21.36 -28.21 -0.53
CA THR A 162 21.00 -28.57 -1.91
C THR A 162 20.35 -29.95 -1.96
N ILE A 163 20.87 -30.94 -1.22
CA ILE A 163 20.25 -32.28 -1.09
C ILE A 163 18.87 -32.18 -0.44
N LEU A 164 18.72 -31.35 0.60
CA LEU A 164 17.43 -31.12 1.22
C LEU A 164 16.41 -30.52 0.23
N GLN A 165 16.84 -29.60 -0.63
CA GLN A 165 16.00 -29.06 -1.71
C GLN A 165 15.64 -30.14 -2.74
N VAL A 166 16.58 -30.99 -3.18
CA VAL A 166 16.30 -32.13 -4.07
C VAL A 166 15.25 -33.05 -3.45
N ASN A 167 15.35 -33.35 -2.16
CA ASN A 167 14.34 -34.16 -1.47
C ASN A 167 12.95 -33.50 -1.44
N CYS A 168 12.89 -32.18 -1.21
CA CYS A 168 11.62 -31.43 -1.27
C CYS A 168 11.01 -31.51 -2.69
N LEU A 169 11.82 -31.33 -3.73
CA LEU A 169 11.38 -31.40 -5.13
C LEU A 169 10.84 -32.80 -5.48
N LYS A 170 11.51 -33.86 -5.02
CA LYS A 170 11.03 -35.24 -5.20
C LYS A 170 9.66 -35.48 -4.56
N ILE A 171 9.44 -34.97 -3.34
CA ILE A 171 8.15 -35.09 -2.64
C ILE A 171 7.05 -34.37 -3.41
N LEU A 172 7.36 -33.20 -3.99
CA LEU A 172 6.44 -32.41 -4.83
C LEU A 172 6.35 -32.91 -6.28
N SER A 173 7.01 -34.02 -6.61
CA SER A 173 7.05 -34.60 -7.97
C SER A 173 7.67 -33.68 -9.05
N HIS A 174 8.48 -32.69 -8.63
CA HIS A 174 9.26 -31.84 -9.52
C HIS A 174 10.58 -32.53 -9.90
N TYR A 175 10.48 -33.67 -10.59
CA TYR A 175 11.62 -34.57 -10.80
C TYR A 175 12.67 -34.02 -11.76
N THR A 176 12.27 -33.25 -12.77
CA THR A 176 13.18 -32.60 -13.74
C THR A 176 14.10 -31.61 -13.03
N GLU A 177 13.53 -30.67 -12.28
CA GLU A 177 14.28 -29.70 -11.46
C GLU A 177 15.19 -30.41 -10.44
N ALA A 178 14.74 -31.52 -9.84
CA ALA A 178 15.55 -32.31 -8.92
C ALA A 178 16.78 -32.94 -9.61
N ILE A 179 16.63 -33.45 -10.84
CA ILE A 179 17.73 -34.02 -11.62
C ILE A 179 18.72 -32.93 -12.03
N GLU A 180 18.24 -31.79 -12.53
CA GLU A 180 19.08 -30.64 -12.91
C GLU A 180 19.95 -30.18 -11.76
N MET A 181 19.38 -30.09 -10.56
CA MET A 181 20.12 -29.76 -9.34
C MET A 181 21.20 -30.79 -8.98
N ILE A 182 20.90 -32.09 -9.14
CA ILE A 182 21.91 -33.14 -8.91
C ILE A 182 23.06 -33.01 -9.91
N ASP A 183 22.75 -32.71 -11.17
CA ASP A 183 23.76 -32.51 -12.21
C ASP A 183 24.65 -31.30 -11.92
N GLU A 184 24.08 -30.18 -11.47
CA GLU A 184 24.86 -29.03 -11.00
C GLU A 184 25.78 -29.38 -9.83
N MET A 185 25.32 -30.20 -8.88
CA MET A 185 26.13 -30.65 -7.74
C MET A 185 27.31 -31.52 -8.20
N LEU A 186 27.06 -32.49 -9.09
CA LEU A 186 28.09 -33.36 -9.65
C LEU A 186 29.14 -32.55 -10.43
N MET A 187 28.70 -31.56 -11.22
CA MET A 187 29.62 -30.66 -11.93
C MET A 187 30.48 -29.83 -10.96
N LYS A 188 29.93 -29.35 -9.84
CA LYS A 188 30.70 -28.62 -8.82
C LYS A 188 31.75 -29.51 -8.16
N LEU A 189 31.39 -30.74 -7.78
CA LEU A 189 32.33 -31.70 -7.19
C LEU A 189 33.48 -32.06 -8.15
N ALA A 190 33.19 -32.21 -9.44
CA ALA A 190 34.21 -32.49 -10.45
C ALA A 190 35.25 -31.36 -10.61
N LYS A 191 34.86 -30.11 -10.31
CA LYS A 191 35.76 -28.94 -10.41
C LYS A 191 36.71 -28.77 -9.23
N PHE A 192 36.47 -29.44 -8.10
CA PHE A 192 37.28 -29.30 -6.88
C PHE A 192 37.73 -30.68 -6.36
N PRO A 193 38.68 -31.34 -7.02
CA PRO A 193 39.14 -32.69 -6.65
C PRO A 193 39.98 -32.75 -5.37
N GLU A 194 40.53 -31.62 -4.90
CA GLU A 194 41.39 -31.52 -3.71
C GLU A 194 40.63 -31.10 -2.42
N LEU A 195 39.42 -31.62 -2.21
CA LEU A 195 38.68 -31.38 -0.97
C LEU A 195 39.34 -32.14 0.21
N SER A 196 39.52 -31.42 1.32
CA SER A 196 40.10 -31.90 2.58
C SER A 196 39.30 -33.06 3.19
N SER A 197 39.93 -33.84 4.09
CA SER A 197 39.28 -34.99 4.74
C SER A 197 38.04 -34.64 5.58
N GLU A 198 37.92 -33.41 6.07
CA GLU A 198 36.71 -32.91 6.76
C GLU A 198 35.60 -32.55 5.77
N GLU A 199 35.95 -32.16 4.53
CA GLU A 199 35.02 -31.97 3.43
C GLU A 199 34.55 -33.31 2.80
N ARG A 200 35.10 -34.47 3.21
CA ARG A 200 34.70 -35.80 2.71
C ARG A 200 33.55 -36.46 3.48
N GLN A 201 32.98 -35.83 4.51
CA GLN A 201 31.69 -36.28 5.12
C GLN A 201 30.46 -36.00 4.23
N ILE A 202 30.71 -35.51 3.03
CA ILE A 202 29.73 -35.10 2.04
C ILE A 202 29.21 -36.33 1.29
N VAL A 203 27.91 -36.33 0.98
CA VAL A 203 27.26 -37.31 0.11
C VAL A 203 28.14 -37.61 -1.10
N SER A 204 28.45 -38.89 -1.33
CA SER A 204 29.42 -39.27 -2.36
C SER A 204 28.86 -39.03 -3.76
N THR A 205 29.74 -38.87 -4.75
CA THR A 205 29.32 -38.84 -6.17
C THR A 205 28.46 -40.04 -6.53
N ASP A 206 28.74 -41.21 -5.94
CA ASP A 206 27.98 -42.43 -6.14
C ASP A 206 26.57 -42.34 -5.55
N GLU A 207 26.40 -41.71 -4.38
CA GLU A 207 25.08 -41.50 -3.76
C GLU A 207 24.23 -40.53 -4.57
N LEU A 208 24.81 -39.45 -5.10
CA LEU A 208 24.14 -38.52 -6.00
C LEU A 208 23.71 -39.20 -7.31
N MET A 209 24.60 -40.00 -7.91
CA MET A 209 24.30 -40.77 -9.12
C MET A 209 23.18 -41.78 -8.88
N LYS A 210 23.23 -42.54 -7.78
CA LYS A 210 22.13 -43.44 -7.38
C LYS A 210 20.82 -42.68 -7.17
N MET A 211 20.86 -41.51 -6.55
CA MET A 211 19.67 -40.69 -6.36
C MET A 211 19.06 -40.26 -7.71
N LYS A 212 19.90 -39.83 -8.67
CA LYS A 212 19.49 -39.49 -10.03
C LYS A 212 18.88 -40.69 -10.75
N GLU A 213 19.55 -41.84 -10.74
CA GLU A 213 19.06 -43.08 -11.36
C GLU A 213 17.71 -43.51 -10.79
N ASN A 214 17.54 -43.43 -9.46
CA ASN A 214 16.27 -43.75 -8.81
C ASN A 214 15.13 -42.84 -9.28
N ILE A 215 15.38 -41.54 -9.44
CA ILE A 215 14.37 -40.61 -9.97
C ILE A 215 14.05 -40.95 -11.44
N GLN A 216 15.06 -41.18 -12.27
CA GLN A 216 14.88 -41.53 -13.69
C GLN A 216 14.12 -42.85 -13.88
N GLN A 217 14.41 -43.86 -13.06
CA GLN A 217 13.67 -45.12 -13.05
C GLN A 217 12.22 -44.95 -12.58
N PHE A 218 11.97 -44.03 -11.64
CA PHE A 218 10.62 -43.72 -11.20
C PHE A 218 9.79 -43.04 -12.31
N ILE A 219 10.40 -42.09 -13.03
CA ILE A 219 9.77 -41.43 -14.19
C ILE A 219 9.45 -42.47 -15.27
N SER A 220 10.40 -43.32 -15.65
CA SER A 220 10.22 -44.29 -16.75
C SER A 220 9.23 -45.41 -16.44
N LYS A 221 9.05 -45.76 -15.16
CA LYS A 221 8.05 -46.75 -14.72
C LYS A 221 6.63 -46.18 -14.67
N ASN A 222 6.48 -44.87 -14.45
CA ASN A 222 5.19 -44.21 -14.31
C ASN A 222 4.92 -43.28 -15.50
N ASN A 223 4.87 -43.84 -16.72
CA ASN A 223 4.59 -43.14 -17.98
C ASN A 223 3.30 -42.27 -18.01
N ASP A 224 2.47 -42.31 -16.96
CA ASP A 224 1.24 -41.53 -16.76
C ASP A 224 1.32 -40.48 -15.65
N VAL A 225 2.50 -40.18 -15.09
CA VAL A 225 2.65 -38.96 -14.30
C VAL A 225 2.51 -37.79 -15.28
N LYS A 226 1.27 -37.30 -15.42
CA LYS A 226 1.05 -35.92 -15.80
C LYS A 226 1.98 -35.14 -14.90
N GLU A 227 3.07 -34.65 -15.48
CA GLU A 227 3.77 -33.53 -14.91
C GLU A 227 2.65 -32.55 -14.58
N THR A 228 2.37 -32.34 -13.30
CA THR A 228 2.10 -30.98 -12.90
C THR A 228 3.40 -30.25 -13.17
N VAL A 229 3.63 -29.94 -14.45
CA VAL A 229 4.06 -28.62 -14.85
C VAL A 229 3.05 -27.77 -14.11
N THR A 230 3.37 -27.42 -12.87
CA THR A 230 2.99 -26.11 -12.42
C THR A 230 3.72 -25.22 -13.40
N ALA A 231 3.03 -24.94 -14.50
CA ALA A 231 2.98 -23.65 -15.15
C ALA A 231 2.38 -22.63 -14.14
N ALA A 232 2.80 -22.70 -12.87
CA ALA A 232 3.42 -21.60 -12.18
C ALA A 232 4.94 -21.63 -12.44
N ALA A 233 5.41 -22.02 -13.65
CA ALA A 233 6.04 -21.01 -14.48
C ALA A 233 5.22 -19.78 -14.17
N ALA A 234 5.80 -18.89 -13.35
CA ALA A 234 5.31 -17.56 -13.30
C ALA A 234 4.98 -17.31 -14.76
N GLU A 235 3.70 -17.09 -15.05
CA GLU A 235 3.45 -16.02 -15.95
C GLU A 235 4.22 -14.84 -15.28
N GLN A 236 5.54 -14.75 -15.55
CA GLN A 236 6.07 -13.68 -16.33
C GLN A 236 5.11 -13.57 -17.52
N GLN A 237 3.88 -13.11 -17.22
CA GLN A 237 3.14 -12.27 -18.12
C GLN A 237 4.22 -11.31 -18.54
N PRO A 238 4.56 -11.30 -19.84
CA PRO A 238 5.66 -10.50 -20.36
C PRO A 238 5.56 -9.17 -19.64
N ASN A 239 6.59 -8.82 -18.84
CA ASN A 239 6.55 -7.78 -17.81
C ASN A 239 5.86 -6.52 -18.36
N ASP A 240 4.54 -6.49 -18.32
CA ASP A 240 3.74 -5.41 -18.84
C ASP A 240 3.72 -4.44 -17.68
N TYR A 241 4.84 -3.73 -17.56
CA TYR A 241 5.12 -2.85 -16.44
C TYR A 241 4.32 -1.56 -16.64
N PHE A 242 2.99 -1.64 -16.79
CA PHE A 242 2.18 -0.43 -16.87
C PHE A 242 1.98 0.16 -15.48
N ASN A 243 2.07 1.49 -15.38
CA ASN A 243 1.61 2.21 -14.19
C ASN A 243 0.08 2.22 -14.17
N TYR A 244 -0.55 2.46 -15.33
CA TYR A 244 -1.99 2.42 -15.51
C TYR A 244 -2.35 2.00 -16.94
N ARG A 245 -3.59 1.53 -17.14
CA ARG A 245 -4.23 1.20 -18.41
C ARG A 245 -5.63 1.78 -18.42
N ILE A 246 -5.97 2.52 -19.47
CA ILE A 246 -7.32 3.01 -19.74
C ILE A 246 -7.79 2.36 -21.03
N ASP A 247 -8.98 1.78 -21.04
CA ASP A 247 -9.58 1.25 -22.25
C ASP A 247 -9.83 2.39 -23.26
N HIS A 248 -9.54 2.15 -24.54
CA HIS A 248 -9.69 3.12 -25.63
C HIS A 248 -11.12 3.68 -25.81
N ARG A 249 -12.13 3.04 -25.22
CA ARG A 249 -13.52 3.51 -25.16
C ARG A 249 -13.75 4.52 -24.06
N CYS A 250 -12.78 4.79 -23.19
CA CYS A 250 -12.84 5.79 -22.13
C CYS A 250 -12.03 7.03 -22.51
N LEU A 251 -12.47 8.19 -22.04
CA LEU A 251 -11.78 9.46 -22.18
C LEU A 251 -11.90 10.22 -20.86
N ILE A 252 -10.88 11.00 -20.49
CA ILE A 252 -10.97 11.92 -19.37
C ILE A 252 -11.28 13.32 -19.91
N ARG A 253 -12.22 14.03 -19.29
CA ARG A 253 -12.60 15.39 -19.66
C ARG A 253 -12.75 16.28 -18.44
N GLN A 254 -12.58 17.58 -18.65
CA GLN A 254 -12.94 18.62 -17.68
C GLN A 254 -14.33 19.18 -18.01
N SER A 255 -15.13 19.42 -16.97
CA SER A 255 -16.40 20.16 -17.08
C SER A 255 -16.50 21.24 -15.99
N PRO A 256 -17.26 22.32 -16.21
CA PRO A 256 -17.49 23.34 -15.18
C PRO A 256 -18.22 22.82 -13.94
N VAL A 257 -18.96 21.70 -14.08
CA VAL A 257 -19.91 21.25 -13.06
C VAL A 257 -19.33 20.17 -12.14
N VAL A 258 -18.68 19.16 -12.72
CA VAL A 258 -18.14 18.02 -11.96
C VAL A 258 -16.61 17.95 -12.01
N GLY A 259 -15.97 18.96 -12.58
CA GLY A 259 -14.53 18.98 -12.76
C GLY A 259 -14.07 17.90 -13.75
N ARG A 260 -12.96 17.22 -13.42
CA ARG A 260 -12.41 16.11 -14.20
C ARG A 260 -13.28 14.87 -14.01
N HIS A 261 -13.58 14.16 -15.09
CA HIS A 261 -14.33 12.92 -15.05
C HIS A 261 -13.95 11.96 -16.17
N PHE A 262 -14.27 10.69 -15.98
CA PHE A 262 -14.24 9.69 -17.04
C PHE A 262 -15.56 9.69 -17.81
N ILE A 263 -15.48 9.64 -19.14
CA ILE A 263 -16.65 9.56 -20.03
C ILE A 263 -16.46 8.43 -21.05
N ALA A 264 -17.55 7.74 -21.38
CA ALA A 264 -17.55 6.73 -22.43
C ALA A 264 -17.54 7.40 -23.82
N LYS A 265 -16.46 7.18 -24.59
CA LYS A 265 -16.33 7.61 -25.99
C LYS A 265 -17.21 6.78 -26.93
N TYR A 266 -17.40 5.51 -26.60
CA TYR A 266 -18.25 4.56 -27.29
C TYR A 266 -19.09 3.77 -26.29
N GLU A 267 -20.04 2.98 -26.77
CA GLU A 267 -20.75 2.04 -25.91
C GLU A 267 -19.77 1.02 -25.30
N ILE A 268 -19.96 0.72 -24.01
CA ILE A 268 -19.12 -0.23 -23.28
C ILE A 268 -20.02 -1.35 -22.74
N PRO A 269 -19.80 -2.62 -23.12
CA PRO A 269 -20.54 -3.76 -22.61
C PRO A 269 -20.38 -3.93 -21.09
N GLU A 270 -21.33 -4.60 -20.47
CA GLU A 270 -21.20 -5.08 -19.09
C GLU A 270 -19.99 -6.03 -18.94
N LYS A 271 -19.41 -6.11 -17.74
CA LYS A 271 -18.27 -6.98 -17.38
C LYS A 271 -17.00 -6.68 -18.17
N THR A 272 -16.86 -5.46 -18.65
CA THR A 272 -15.65 -4.97 -19.32
C THR A 272 -14.73 -4.32 -18.30
N CYS A 273 -13.49 -4.80 -18.19
CA CYS A 273 -12.43 -4.10 -17.45
C CYS A 273 -11.98 -2.89 -18.27
N ILE A 274 -12.28 -1.68 -17.78
CA ILE A 274 -12.03 -0.42 -18.49
C ILE A 274 -10.82 0.35 -17.95
N TYR A 275 -10.32 -0.05 -16.79
CA TYR A 275 -9.27 0.66 -16.08
C TYR A 275 -8.48 -0.27 -15.20
N GLN A 276 -7.15 -0.12 -15.18
CA GLN A 276 -6.26 -0.76 -14.23
C GLN A 276 -5.14 0.20 -13.82
N GLU A 277 -4.74 0.23 -12.55
CA GLU A 277 -3.61 1.04 -12.08
C GLU A 277 -2.90 0.39 -10.90
N LYS A 278 -1.57 0.40 -10.94
CA LYS A 278 -0.71 0.18 -9.77
C LYS A 278 -0.69 1.47 -8.95
N PRO A 279 -1.20 1.49 -7.71
CA PRO A 279 -1.23 2.71 -6.94
C PRO A 279 0.18 3.30 -6.76
N TYR A 280 0.27 4.62 -6.86
CA TYR A 280 1.52 5.36 -6.70
C TYR A 280 2.12 5.19 -5.31
N SER A 281 1.29 5.00 -4.29
CA SER A 281 1.72 4.73 -2.91
C SER A 281 0.65 3.91 -2.19
N ILE A 282 1.04 2.93 -1.36
CA ILE A 282 0.10 2.06 -0.62
C ILE A 282 0.54 1.93 0.84
N VAL A 283 -0.29 2.37 1.78
CA VAL A 283 -0.03 2.22 3.23
C VAL A 283 -0.88 1.06 3.76
N ILE A 284 -0.23 -0.06 4.09
CA ILE A 284 -0.85 -1.25 4.68
C ILE A 284 -1.10 -1.01 6.17
N GLU A 285 -2.27 -1.42 6.66
CA GLU A 285 -2.62 -1.38 8.08
C GLU A 285 -1.76 -2.32 8.92
N GLN A 286 -1.53 -1.95 10.18
CA GLN A 286 -0.59 -2.63 11.07
C GLN A 286 -0.86 -4.13 11.20
N ASP A 287 -2.12 -4.53 11.25
CA ASP A 287 -2.56 -5.93 11.41
C ASP A 287 -2.23 -6.82 10.20
N TYR A 288 -1.82 -6.24 9.07
CA TYR A 288 -1.53 -6.93 7.82
C TYR A 288 -0.05 -6.91 7.44
N LEU A 289 0.80 -6.10 8.07
CA LEU A 289 2.21 -5.94 7.69
C LEU A 289 3.05 -7.22 7.75
N HIS A 290 2.70 -8.15 8.65
CA HIS A 290 3.34 -9.47 8.77
C HIS A 290 2.54 -10.60 8.12
N LYS A 291 1.36 -10.30 7.57
CA LYS A 291 0.46 -11.26 6.90
C LYS A 291 0.47 -11.12 5.39
N LYS A 292 0.99 -10.01 4.85
CA LYS A 292 1.04 -9.75 3.40
C LYS A 292 2.41 -9.22 3.01
N CYS A 293 2.84 -9.57 1.80
CA CYS A 293 4.06 -9.01 1.22
C CYS A 293 3.90 -7.50 1.08
N SER A 294 4.88 -6.75 1.57
CA SER A 294 4.83 -5.28 1.53
C SER A 294 4.99 -4.69 0.13
N THR A 295 5.30 -5.53 -0.86
CA THR A 295 5.52 -5.14 -2.27
C THR A 295 4.42 -5.66 -3.19
N CYS A 296 4.15 -6.97 -3.17
CA CYS A 296 3.20 -7.61 -4.08
C CYS A 296 1.84 -7.92 -3.41
N PHE A 297 1.71 -7.68 -2.11
CA PHE A 297 0.48 -7.84 -1.32
C PHE A 297 -0.09 -9.26 -1.26
N LYS A 298 0.63 -10.26 -1.79
CA LYS A 298 0.31 -11.68 -1.60
C LYS A 298 0.29 -12.01 -0.11
N GLU A 299 -0.64 -12.85 0.29
CA GLU A 299 -0.72 -13.33 1.67
C GLU A 299 0.46 -14.23 2.01
N LEU A 300 1.07 -13.95 3.16
CA LEU A 300 2.24 -14.61 3.68
C LEU A 300 1.81 -15.36 4.95
N LYS A 301 1.83 -16.68 4.85
CA LYS A 301 1.79 -17.56 6.03
C LYS A 301 3.22 -17.66 6.57
N TYR A 302 3.72 -18.88 6.75
CA TYR A 302 5.13 -19.10 7.09
C TYR A 302 6.10 -18.82 5.93
N LYS A 303 5.62 -18.51 4.72
CA LYS A 303 6.44 -18.20 3.55
C LYS A 303 6.73 -16.71 3.43
N PHE A 304 7.66 -16.20 4.24
CA PHE A 304 8.08 -14.79 4.18
C PHE A 304 9.58 -14.63 4.23
N PHE A 305 10.04 -13.46 3.82
CA PHE A 305 11.40 -12.94 3.86
C PHE A 305 11.35 -11.58 4.60
N PRO A 306 12.04 -11.39 5.73
CA PRO A 306 11.98 -10.14 6.48
C PRO A 306 12.83 -9.04 5.81
N CYS A 307 12.57 -7.78 6.16
CA CYS A 307 13.52 -6.71 5.84
C CYS A 307 14.90 -7.01 6.46
N LEU A 308 15.97 -6.70 5.75
CA LEU A 308 17.35 -6.97 6.19
C LEU A 308 17.83 -6.06 7.33
N TYR A 309 17.08 -4.99 7.62
CA TYR A 309 17.51 -3.90 8.50
C TYR A 309 16.48 -3.56 9.59
N CYS A 310 15.25 -4.08 9.51
CA CYS A 310 14.23 -3.87 10.53
C CYS A 310 13.26 -5.06 10.62
N THR A 311 12.48 -5.10 11.70
CA THR A 311 11.53 -6.18 12.02
C THR A 311 10.08 -5.83 11.70
N GLU A 312 9.85 -4.72 10.99
CA GLU A 312 8.54 -4.05 10.91
C GLU A 312 7.69 -4.52 9.73
N ILE A 313 8.32 -5.08 8.69
CA ILE A 313 7.69 -5.48 7.44
C ILE A 313 8.34 -6.75 6.88
N VAL A 314 7.57 -7.48 6.06
CA VAL A 314 8.01 -8.72 5.41
C VAL A 314 7.61 -8.74 3.93
N PHE A 315 8.24 -9.66 3.20
CA PHE A 315 8.17 -9.85 1.75
C PHE A 315 7.96 -11.33 1.42
N CYS A 316 7.59 -11.65 0.17
CA CYS A 316 7.59 -13.05 -0.28
C CYS A 316 8.99 -13.56 -0.62
N ASP A 317 9.93 -12.68 -0.95
CA ASP A 317 11.29 -13.02 -1.36
C ASP A 317 12.19 -11.77 -1.35
N ARG A 318 13.48 -11.98 -1.67
CA ARG A 318 14.48 -10.93 -1.81
C ARG A 318 14.16 -9.91 -2.90
N GLN A 319 13.54 -10.33 -4.02
CA GLN A 319 13.22 -9.40 -5.12
C GLN A 319 12.17 -8.38 -4.68
N CYS A 320 11.12 -8.83 -3.98
CA CYS A 320 10.13 -7.94 -3.40
C CYS A 320 10.74 -7.01 -2.36
N PHE A 321 11.67 -7.50 -1.51
CA PHE A 321 12.42 -6.66 -0.59
C PHE A 321 13.17 -5.55 -1.35
N GLU A 322 14.00 -5.90 -2.33
CA GLU A 322 14.81 -4.94 -3.09
C GLU A 322 13.93 -3.92 -3.83
N GLN A 323 12.80 -4.35 -4.40
CA GLN A 323 11.87 -3.46 -5.08
C GLN A 323 11.31 -2.37 -4.16
N LEU A 324 10.80 -2.74 -2.98
CA LEU A 324 10.23 -1.76 -2.04
C LEU A 324 11.30 -0.93 -1.34
N TYR A 325 12.42 -1.57 -1.00
CA TYR A 325 13.57 -0.89 -0.39
C TYR A 325 14.03 0.27 -1.26
N ASN A 326 14.21 0.03 -2.56
CA ASN A 326 14.58 1.07 -3.53
C ASN A 326 13.46 2.07 -3.83
N LEU A 327 12.19 1.67 -3.71
CA LEU A 327 11.05 2.55 -3.96
C LEU A 327 10.87 3.63 -2.87
N TYR A 328 10.84 3.24 -1.59
CA TYR A 328 10.81 4.20 -0.47
C TYR A 328 11.20 3.62 0.88
N HIS A 329 11.22 2.29 1.06
CA HIS A 329 11.37 1.73 2.41
C HIS A 329 12.73 2.04 3.05
N HIS A 330 13.79 2.28 2.28
CA HIS A 330 15.06 2.72 2.86
C HIS A 330 14.97 4.05 3.63
N TYR A 331 14.03 4.94 3.28
CA TYR A 331 13.74 6.17 4.05
C TYR A 331 12.92 5.91 5.32
N GLU A 332 12.17 4.81 5.35
CA GLU A 332 11.27 4.41 6.45
C GLU A 332 11.92 3.43 7.43
N CYS A 333 12.97 2.77 6.97
CA CYS A 333 13.58 1.66 7.66
C CYS A 333 14.14 2.11 9.01
N GLY A 334 13.73 1.39 10.07
CA GLY A 334 14.11 1.72 11.44
C GLY A 334 13.35 2.91 12.05
N ILE A 335 12.38 3.52 11.36
CA ILE A 335 11.50 4.57 11.93
C ILE A 335 10.01 4.31 11.67
N MET A 336 9.65 3.14 11.13
CA MET A 336 8.28 2.80 10.77
C MET A 336 7.30 2.92 11.95
N SER A 337 7.71 2.57 13.18
CA SER A 337 6.88 2.73 14.38
C SER A 337 6.48 4.19 14.65
N ILE A 338 7.34 5.15 14.26
CA ILE A 338 7.04 6.58 14.34
C ILE A 338 6.08 6.96 13.21
N LEU A 339 6.34 6.50 11.98
CA LEU A 339 5.46 6.76 10.82
C LEU A 339 4.04 6.20 11.04
N LYS A 340 3.91 5.01 11.63
CA LYS A 340 2.63 4.39 12.02
C LYS A 340 1.83 5.20 13.05
N SER A 341 2.49 6.07 13.81
CA SER A 341 1.83 6.97 14.76
C SER A 341 1.23 8.22 14.09
N LEU A 342 1.54 8.45 12.81
CA LEU A 342 0.95 9.49 11.98
C LEU A 342 -0.33 8.96 11.30
N THR A 343 -0.99 9.81 10.52
CA THR A 343 -2.09 9.37 9.66
C THR A 343 -1.56 8.67 8.42
N SER A 344 -2.35 7.75 7.85
CA SER A 344 -2.03 7.14 6.56
C SER A 344 -1.75 8.19 5.47
N ALA A 345 -2.52 9.29 5.45
CA ALA A 345 -2.30 10.41 4.53
C ALA A 345 -0.91 11.05 4.66
N ALA A 346 -0.43 11.24 5.89
CA ALA A 346 0.90 11.78 6.15
C ALA A 346 2.01 10.82 5.70
N VAL A 347 1.83 9.51 5.89
CA VAL A 347 2.78 8.50 5.40
C VAL A 347 2.82 8.47 3.87
N HIS A 348 1.68 8.61 3.19
CA HIS A 348 1.66 8.77 1.74
C HIS A 348 2.47 10.00 1.28
N VAL A 349 2.26 11.16 1.90
CA VAL A 349 3.03 12.38 1.59
C VAL A 349 4.52 12.15 1.84
N PHE A 350 4.89 11.58 2.98
CA PHE A 350 6.29 11.25 3.29
C PHE A 350 6.94 10.41 2.19
N ARG A 351 6.27 9.34 1.74
CA ARG A 351 6.76 8.46 0.66
C ARG A 351 6.89 9.20 -0.67
N MET A 352 5.84 9.91 -1.07
CA MET A 352 5.78 10.58 -2.37
C MET A 352 6.84 11.68 -2.49
N VAL A 353 7.04 12.45 -1.41
CA VAL A 353 8.05 13.49 -1.34
C VAL A 353 9.47 12.89 -1.29
N SER A 354 9.66 11.81 -0.52
CA SER A 354 10.99 11.17 -0.41
C SER A 354 11.47 10.56 -1.73
N ARG A 355 10.56 10.10 -2.59
CA ARG A 355 10.90 9.51 -3.91
C ARG A 355 11.58 10.47 -4.88
N ILE A 356 11.32 11.77 -4.77
CA ILE A 356 11.92 12.81 -5.62
C ILE A 356 12.87 13.74 -4.87
N SER A 357 13.08 13.53 -3.57
CA SER A 357 13.67 14.50 -2.61
C SER A 357 12.73 15.67 -2.26
N PRO A 358 12.65 16.09 -0.98
CA PRO A 358 11.73 17.15 -0.60
C PRO A 358 12.05 18.53 -1.19
N ILE A 359 13.31 18.80 -1.53
CA ILE A 359 13.68 20.05 -2.20
C ILE A 359 13.09 20.11 -3.60
N VAL A 360 13.19 19.01 -4.36
CA VAL A 360 12.64 18.91 -5.71
C VAL A 360 11.11 18.94 -5.67
N ALA A 361 10.50 18.29 -4.67
CA ALA A 361 9.05 18.37 -4.45
C ALA A 361 8.60 19.82 -4.22
N TYR A 362 9.30 20.56 -3.36
CA TYR A 362 9.03 21.98 -3.11
C TYR A 362 9.19 22.84 -4.36
N GLN A 363 10.29 22.66 -5.10
CA GLN A 363 10.52 23.36 -6.36
C GLN A 363 9.43 23.05 -7.38
N THR A 364 8.93 21.82 -7.43
CA THR A 364 7.84 21.41 -8.34
C THR A 364 6.53 22.09 -7.96
N GLU A 365 6.17 22.10 -6.68
CA GLU A 365 4.92 22.69 -6.16
C GLU A 365 4.91 24.22 -6.28
N THR A 366 6.09 24.86 -6.29
CA THR A 366 6.23 26.32 -6.42
C THR A 366 6.56 26.76 -7.84
N SER A 367 6.65 25.83 -8.79
CA SER A 367 6.98 26.16 -10.17
C SER A 367 5.79 26.77 -10.88
N VAL A 368 6.01 27.85 -11.62
CA VAL A 368 4.98 28.44 -12.51
C VAL A 368 4.47 27.41 -13.53
N ALA A 369 5.34 26.50 -13.97
CA ALA A 369 4.98 25.44 -14.91
C ALA A 369 3.96 24.43 -14.35
N LEU A 370 3.71 24.40 -13.04
CA LEU A 370 2.66 23.56 -12.46
C LEU A 370 1.29 24.25 -12.50
N GLU A 371 1.24 25.58 -12.52
CA GLU A 371 -0.03 26.35 -12.55
C GLU A 371 -0.84 26.05 -13.82
N ASP A 372 -0.14 25.86 -14.94
CA ASP A 372 -0.73 25.50 -16.24
C ASP A 372 -0.78 23.98 -16.49
N TYR A 373 -0.28 23.15 -15.58
CA TYR A 373 -0.20 21.70 -15.79
C TYR A 373 -1.57 21.05 -15.68
N SER A 374 -1.95 20.32 -16.72
CA SER A 374 -3.22 19.61 -16.80
C SER A 374 -3.01 18.10 -16.86
N ILE A 375 -4.12 17.37 -16.81
CA ILE A 375 -4.09 15.94 -17.04
C ILE A 375 -3.77 15.59 -18.50
N ASP A 376 -4.19 16.44 -19.44
CA ASP A 376 -3.95 16.20 -20.86
C ASP A 376 -2.45 16.21 -21.13
N ASP A 377 -1.69 17.07 -20.45
CA ASP A 377 -0.22 17.06 -20.47
C ASP A 377 0.31 15.70 -20.00
N PHE A 378 -0.12 15.23 -18.82
CA PHE A 378 0.33 13.95 -18.26
C PHE A 378 0.06 12.75 -19.19
N ILE A 379 -1.09 12.74 -19.88
CA ILE A 379 -1.49 11.67 -20.81
C ILE A 379 -0.75 11.79 -22.14
N GLN A 380 -0.55 13.00 -22.66
CA GLN A 380 0.10 13.24 -23.96
C GLN A 380 1.62 13.07 -23.92
N GLU A 381 2.24 13.19 -22.75
CA GLU A 381 3.69 13.05 -22.60
C GLU A 381 4.16 11.62 -22.98
N SER A 382 4.53 11.42 -24.26
CA SER A 382 4.87 10.16 -24.93
C SER A 382 6.08 9.38 -24.38
N ASN A 383 6.75 9.92 -23.35
CA ASN A 383 7.96 9.35 -22.76
C ASN A 383 7.70 8.47 -21.52
N GLN A 384 6.47 8.02 -21.26
CA GLN A 384 6.25 7.08 -20.14
C GLN A 384 6.80 5.69 -20.50
N ARG A 385 8.10 5.51 -20.24
CA ARG A 385 8.72 4.20 -20.29
C ARG A 385 8.22 3.37 -19.11
N LEU A 386 7.77 2.16 -19.43
CA LEU A 386 7.29 1.18 -18.48
C LEU A 386 8.49 0.45 -17.86
N VAL A 387 9.20 1.12 -16.94
CA VAL A 387 10.41 0.59 -16.29
C VAL A 387 10.30 0.58 -14.77
N HIS A 388 11.01 -0.36 -14.13
CA HIS A 388 11.09 -0.46 -12.68
C HIS A 388 11.54 0.86 -12.05
N GLU A 389 11.07 1.16 -10.83
CA GLU A 389 11.35 2.43 -10.16
C GLU A 389 12.85 2.77 -10.07
N LYS A 390 13.71 1.77 -9.88
CA LYS A 390 15.16 1.93 -9.82
C LYS A 390 15.78 2.46 -11.13
N ASP A 391 15.10 2.21 -12.25
CA ASP A 391 15.56 2.55 -13.61
C ASP A 391 14.87 3.83 -14.14
N LYS A 392 13.96 4.41 -13.34
CA LYS A 392 13.30 5.68 -13.69
C LYS A 392 14.24 6.86 -13.49
N THR A 393 14.26 7.77 -14.47
CA THR A 393 14.95 9.06 -14.35
C THR A 393 14.25 9.95 -13.33
N MET A 394 14.94 11.00 -12.86
CA MET A 394 14.31 11.97 -11.98
C MET A 394 13.12 12.68 -12.65
N ASP A 395 13.20 12.99 -13.94
CA ASP A 395 12.10 13.61 -14.70
C ASP A 395 10.85 12.72 -14.75
N GLU A 396 11.04 11.41 -14.93
CA GLU A 396 9.94 10.43 -14.91
C GLU A 396 9.26 10.39 -13.53
N LYS A 397 10.04 10.53 -12.44
CA LYS A 397 9.49 10.59 -11.08
C LYS A 397 8.80 11.93 -10.80
N ILE A 398 9.40 13.05 -11.21
CA ILE A 398 8.81 14.39 -11.09
C ILE A 398 7.47 14.45 -11.83
N ARG A 399 7.38 13.87 -13.02
CA ARG A 399 6.12 13.79 -13.79
C ARG A 399 4.99 13.12 -12.99
N ALA A 400 5.26 11.95 -12.41
CA ALA A 400 4.28 11.26 -11.58
C ALA A 400 3.89 12.08 -10.33
N TYR A 401 4.86 12.77 -9.73
CA TYR A 401 4.60 13.69 -8.63
C TYR A 401 3.73 14.89 -9.07
N LYS A 402 3.99 15.53 -10.22
CA LYS A 402 3.17 16.61 -10.77
C LYS A 402 1.71 16.21 -10.96
N MET A 403 1.46 15.01 -11.48
CA MET A 403 0.10 14.46 -11.60
C MET A 403 -0.58 14.36 -10.23
N SER A 404 0.16 14.01 -9.18
CA SER A 404 -0.38 14.00 -7.81
C SER A 404 -0.67 15.41 -7.28
N SER A 405 0.14 16.40 -7.64
CA SER A 405 0.00 17.79 -7.19
C SER A 405 -1.25 18.49 -7.76
N ILE A 406 -1.73 18.06 -8.92
CA ILE A 406 -2.96 18.58 -9.52
C ILE A 406 -4.24 17.91 -8.99
N LEU A 407 -4.15 16.91 -8.10
CA LEU A 407 -5.33 16.31 -7.47
C LEU A 407 -6.04 17.28 -6.52
N TRP A 408 -7.36 17.11 -6.39
CA TRP A 408 -8.20 18.03 -5.62
C TRP A 408 -7.88 17.95 -4.12
N HIS A 409 -7.73 19.10 -3.46
CA HIS A 409 -7.34 19.19 -2.06
C HIS A 409 -8.26 20.04 -1.18
N HIS A 410 -9.22 20.75 -1.78
CA HIS A 410 -10.20 21.60 -1.10
C HIS A 410 -9.64 22.54 0.00
N ASN A 411 -8.42 23.06 -0.19
CA ASN A 411 -7.67 23.76 0.88
C ASN A 411 -8.42 24.99 1.42
N THR A 412 -9.18 25.66 0.55
CA THR A 412 -9.98 26.85 0.87
C THR A 412 -11.28 26.55 1.61
N LYS A 413 -11.76 25.29 1.63
CA LYS A 413 -13.04 24.88 2.24
C LYS A 413 -12.92 24.33 3.67
N HIS A 414 -11.72 24.28 4.24
CA HIS A 414 -11.52 23.69 5.58
C HIS A 414 -11.67 24.72 6.71
N SER A 415 -12.84 24.75 7.34
CA SER A 415 -13.08 25.41 8.62
C SER A 415 -12.62 24.52 9.80
N GLN A 416 -11.75 25.09 10.63
CA GLN A 416 -11.26 24.74 11.98
C GLN A 416 -11.15 23.25 12.41
N TRP A 417 -12.20 22.43 12.39
CA TRP A 417 -12.22 21.10 13.02
C TRP A 417 -11.36 20.06 12.28
N SER A 418 -11.41 20.00 10.95
CA SER A 418 -10.51 19.14 10.17
C SER A 418 -9.12 19.76 9.95
N ASN A 419 -8.93 21.04 10.31
CA ASN A 419 -7.73 21.78 9.97
C ASN A 419 -6.61 21.56 10.99
N VAL A 420 -6.92 21.68 12.29
CA VAL A 420 -5.94 21.58 13.39
C VAL A 420 -5.13 20.28 13.30
N HIS A 421 -5.81 19.15 13.11
CA HIS A 421 -5.16 17.85 13.01
C HIS A 421 -4.19 17.76 11.83
N HIS A 422 -4.58 18.25 10.65
CA HIS A 422 -3.71 18.26 9.47
C HIS A 422 -2.50 19.18 9.66
N ILE A 423 -2.66 20.31 10.35
CA ILE A 423 -1.55 21.24 10.64
C ILE A 423 -0.53 20.59 11.58
N VAL A 424 -0.98 19.99 12.68
CA VAL A 424 -0.10 19.33 13.66
C VAL A 424 0.65 18.16 13.02
N VAL A 425 -0.08 17.28 12.30
CA VAL A 425 0.54 16.14 11.61
C VAL A 425 1.43 16.60 10.45
N GLY A 426 1.07 17.69 9.76
CA GLY A 426 1.88 18.29 8.70
C GLY A 426 3.23 18.82 9.21
N VAL A 427 3.23 19.50 10.37
CA VAL A 427 4.47 19.92 11.04
C VAL A 427 5.32 18.71 11.44
N GLU A 428 4.73 17.69 12.07
CA GLU A 428 5.45 16.46 12.43
C GLU A 428 6.08 15.78 11.20
N THR A 429 5.31 15.68 10.11
CA THR A 429 5.77 15.07 8.84
C THR A 429 6.90 15.87 8.22
N ALA A 430 6.82 17.20 8.21
CA ALA A 430 7.87 18.07 7.70
C ALA A 430 9.17 17.96 8.50
N ILE A 431 9.09 17.86 9.84
CA ILE A 431 10.25 17.64 10.70
C ILE A 431 10.88 16.27 10.41
N ILE A 432 10.07 15.23 10.22
CA ILE A 432 10.59 13.89 9.88
C ILE A 432 11.29 13.93 8.52
N LEU A 433 10.71 14.59 7.51
CA LEU A 433 11.36 14.79 6.21
C LEU A 433 12.69 15.56 6.35
N ASP A 434 12.73 16.62 7.16
CA ASP A 434 13.93 17.41 7.46
C ASP A 434 15.04 16.55 8.08
N LEU A 435 14.68 15.70 9.05
CA LEU A 435 15.63 14.81 9.74
C LEU A 435 16.12 13.65 8.85
N VAL A 436 15.24 13.04 8.07
CA VAL A 436 15.59 11.90 7.20
C VAL A 436 16.43 12.35 6.00
N HIS A 437 16.10 13.49 5.39
CA HIS A 437 16.79 14.02 4.21
C HIS A 437 17.87 15.06 4.54
N ASN A 438 18.10 15.36 5.83
CA ASN A 438 19.10 16.33 6.31
C ASN A 438 18.97 17.74 5.68
N MET A 439 17.75 18.25 5.53
CA MET A 439 17.51 19.50 4.80
C MET A 439 17.92 20.77 5.54
N SER A 440 17.93 20.73 6.87
CA SER A 440 18.14 21.91 7.72
C SER A 440 17.08 23.01 7.50
N LEU A 441 15.78 22.65 7.51
CA LEU A 441 14.66 23.57 7.23
C LEU A 441 14.64 24.83 8.13
N ASN A 442 15.23 24.80 9.32
CA ASN A 442 15.23 25.92 10.28
C ASN A 442 16.09 27.13 9.88
N LYS A 443 16.85 27.06 8.78
CA LYS A 443 17.69 28.18 8.32
C LYS A 443 16.89 29.37 7.77
N SER A 444 15.66 29.15 7.29
CA SER A 444 14.79 30.22 6.78
C SER A 444 13.36 29.99 7.25
N LYS A 445 12.84 30.90 8.08
CA LYS A 445 11.48 30.81 8.62
C LYS A 445 10.44 30.78 7.49
N GLU A 446 10.60 31.62 6.49
CA GLU A 446 9.66 31.69 5.37
C GLU A 446 9.62 30.39 4.58
N PHE A 447 10.79 29.84 4.22
CA PHE A 447 10.89 28.58 3.52
C PHE A 447 10.28 27.43 4.33
N MET A 448 10.59 27.36 5.63
CA MET A 448 10.01 26.36 6.53
C MET A 448 8.47 26.42 6.53
N LEU A 449 7.90 27.62 6.69
CA LEU A 449 6.44 27.79 6.71
C LEU A 449 5.80 27.37 5.38
N ASN A 450 6.39 27.74 4.25
CA ASN A 450 5.89 27.38 2.93
C ASN A 450 6.04 25.87 2.67
N PHE A 451 7.14 25.25 3.11
CA PHE A 451 7.36 23.81 2.99
C PHE A 451 6.36 23.01 3.84
N ILE A 452 6.10 23.44 5.07
CA ILE A 452 5.08 22.79 5.92
C ILE A 452 3.69 22.96 5.29
N ASP A 453 3.37 24.13 4.73
CA ASP A 453 2.10 24.34 4.03
C ASP A 453 1.93 23.38 2.84
N MET A 454 2.98 23.21 2.03
CA MET A 454 3.01 22.21 0.96
C MET A 454 2.70 20.79 1.48
N VAL A 455 3.30 20.38 2.61
CA VAL A 455 3.04 19.09 3.24
C VAL A 455 1.58 18.98 3.70
N VAL A 456 1.01 20.03 4.30
CA VAL A 456 -0.39 20.07 4.75
C VAL A 456 -1.35 19.96 3.57
N VAL A 457 -1.09 20.67 2.47
CA VAL A 457 -1.87 20.56 1.23
C VAL A 457 -1.75 19.15 0.67
N GLY A 458 -0.56 18.56 0.67
CA GLY A 458 -0.32 17.16 0.30
C GLY A 458 -1.18 16.20 1.12
N ILE A 459 -1.26 16.37 2.44
CA ILE A 459 -2.08 15.50 3.31
C ILE A 459 -3.55 15.58 2.90
N ARG A 460 -4.06 16.78 2.61
CA ARG A 460 -5.44 16.98 2.16
C ARG A 460 -5.69 16.36 0.79
N ARG A 461 -4.74 16.48 -0.15
CA ARG A 461 -4.80 15.78 -1.45
C ARG A 461 -5.01 14.28 -1.23
N ILE A 462 -4.23 13.65 -0.36
CA ILE A 462 -4.40 12.21 -0.10
C ILE A 462 -5.79 11.90 0.48
N ILE A 463 -6.24 12.64 1.48
CA ILE A 463 -7.52 12.37 2.15
C ILE A 463 -8.70 12.36 1.18
N PHE A 464 -8.70 13.22 0.16
CA PHE A 464 -9.79 13.28 -0.80
C PHE A 464 -9.67 12.32 -1.99
N ASN A 465 -8.51 11.71 -2.21
CA ASN A 465 -8.22 10.96 -3.43
C ASN A 465 -7.74 9.52 -3.16
N VAL A 466 -7.68 9.09 -1.90
CA VAL A 466 -7.20 7.76 -1.53
C VAL A 466 -8.30 6.71 -1.62
N PHE A 467 -7.95 5.51 -2.09
CA PHE A 467 -8.82 4.35 -2.12
C PHE A 467 -8.57 3.47 -0.91
N GLY A 468 -9.61 3.16 -0.12
CA GLY A 468 -9.53 2.20 0.98
C GLY A 468 -9.73 0.77 0.48
N TRP A 469 -8.70 -0.06 0.53
CA TRP A 469 -8.76 -1.49 0.24
C TRP A 469 -9.28 -2.25 1.46
N HIS A 470 -10.44 -2.89 1.30
CA HIS A 470 -11.11 -3.62 2.36
C HIS A 470 -11.19 -5.13 2.06
N GLU A 471 -11.27 -5.92 3.13
CA GLU A 471 -11.64 -7.34 3.11
C GLU A 471 -13.08 -7.49 3.58
N TYR A 472 -13.86 -8.33 2.91
CA TYR A 472 -15.26 -8.61 3.23
C TYR A 472 -15.48 -10.11 3.49
N ASN A 473 -16.46 -10.42 4.33
CA ASN A 473 -16.98 -11.78 4.50
C ASN A 473 -17.87 -12.20 3.32
N GLU A 474 -18.27 -13.46 3.25
CA GLU A 474 -19.18 -13.98 2.19
C GLU A 474 -20.54 -13.26 2.17
N ASP A 475 -20.99 -12.76 3.32
CA ASP A 475 -22.21 -11.96 3.48
C ASP A 475 -22.00 -10.46 3.19
N TRP A 476 -20.83 -10.09 2.65
CA TRP A 476 -20.40 -8.71 2.38
C TRP A 476 -20.24 -7.81 3.61
N SER A 477 -20.28 -8.36 4.82
CA SER A 477 -19.90 -7.60 6.01
C SER A 477 -18.40 -7.28 6.01
N LEU A 478 -18.04 -6.08 6.48
CA LEU A 478 -16.65 -5.64 6.51
C LEU A 478 -15.85 -6.49 7.50
N ARG A 479 -14.84 -7.21 6.99
CA ARG A 479 -13.91 -8.02 7.79
C ARG A 479 -12.71 -7.20 8.25
N GLY A 480 -12.22 -6.29 7.42
CA GLY A 480 -11.14 -5.40 7.81
C GLY A 480 -10.72 -4.39 6.75
N HIS A 481 -10.03 -3.34 7.17
CA HIS A 481 -9.35 -2.39 6.30
C HIS A 481 -7.90 -2.86 6.10
N ILE A 482 -7.51 -3.19 4.87
CA ILE A 482 -6.18 -3.74 4.57
C ILE A 482 -5.18 -2.62 4.33
N ALA A 483 -5.52 -1.64 3.50
CA ALA A 483 -4.60 -0.58 3.10
C ALA A 483 -5.32 0.63 2.51
N ASN A 484 -4.64 1.77 2.54
CA ASN A 484 -4.98 2.95 1.76
C ASN A 484 -4.08 3.02 0.51
N CYS A 485 -4.68 3.27 -0.66
CA CYS A 485 -4.04 3.23 -1.96
C CYS A 485 -4.18 4.58 -2.67
N GLN A 486 -3.06 5.29 -2.86
CA GLN A 486 -3.05 6.54 -3.63
C GLN A 486 -2.90 6.23 -5.11
N CYS A 487 -3.98 6.39 -5.85
CA CYS A 487 -4.02 6.33 -7.30
C CYS A 487 -3.87 7.73 -7.91
N LEU A 488 -3.21 7.87 -9.05
CA LEU A 488 -3.07 9.17 -9.73
C LEU A 488 -4.21 9.38 -10.71
N ILE A 489 -4.44 8.38 -11.56
CA ILE A 489 -5.48 8.45 -12.58
C ILE A 489 -6.83 7.98 -12.04
N GLY A 490 -6.85 6.98 -11.16
CA GLY A 490 -8.09 6.43 -10.59
C GLY A 490 -8.87 7.46 -9.77
N SER A 491 -8.15 8.41 -9.16
CA SER A 491 -8.70 9.50 -8.33
C SER A 491 -9.58 10.50 -9.08
N LEU A 492 -9.68 10.38 -10.41
CA LEU A 492 -10.45 11.26 -11.27
C LEU A 492 -11.83 10.67 -11.62
N VAL A 493 -12.10 9.45 -11.15
CA VAL A 493 -13.39 8.80 -11.35
C VAL A 493 -14.36 9.32 -10.30
N ASN A 494 -15.44 9.93 -10.76
CA ASN A 494 -16.42 10.58 -9.90
C ASN A 494 -17.37 9.60 -9.22
N HIS A 495 -18.08 10.13 -8.22
CA HIS A 495 -19.05 9.41 -7.44
C HIS A 495 -20.44 9.32 -8.09
N SER A 496 -21.08 8.17 -7.97
CA SER A 496 -22.53 7.99 -8.05
C SER A 496 -23.02 7.03 -6.95
N CYS A 497 -24.19 7.30 -6.36
CA CYS A 497 -24.83 6.34 -5.45
C CYS A 497 -25.37 5.09 -6.17
N VAL A 498 -25.46 5.16 -7.51
CA VAL A 498 -25.77 4.06 -8.42
C VAL A 498 -24.65 4.00 -9.47
N PRO A 499 -23.45 3.52 -9.09
CA PRO A 499 -22.31 3.52 -9.99
C PRO A 499 -22.52 2.53 -11.14
N ASN A 500 -21.92 2.83 -12.29
CA ASN A 500 -21.92 1.94 -13.46
C ASN A 500 -20.66 1.08 -13.57
N THR A 501 -19.74 1.22 -12.61
CA THR A 501 -18.57 0.37 -12.44
C THR A 501 -18.41 -0.09 -11.00
N ASN A 502 -17.85 -1.28 -10.84
CA ASN A 502 -17.32 -1.78 -9.58
C ASN A 502 -15.81 -1.71 -9.64
N TRP A 503 -15.18 -1.50 -8.48
CA TRP A 503 -13.73 -1.51 -8.38
C TRP A 503 -13.26 -2.62 -7.44
N GLU A 504 -12.11 -3.22 -7.76
CA GLU A 504 -11.46 -4.21 -6.92
C GLU A 504 -9.96 -3.95 -6.82
N PHE A 505 -9.35 -4.40 -5.72
CA PHE A 505 -7.90 -4.48 -5.60
C PHE A 505 -7.45 -5.93 -5.76
N LYS A 506 -6.73 -6.23 -6.84
CA LYS A 506 -6.25 -7.57 -7.16
C LYS A 506 -4.85 -7.51 -7.74
N ASN A 507 -3.98 -8.44 -7.33
CA ASN A 507 -2.60 -8.55 -7.83
C ASN A 507 -1.79 -7.23 -7.73
N GLY A 508 -2.01 -6.46 -6.66
CA GLY A 508 -1.32 -5.18 -6.43
C GLY A 508 -1.84 -4.01 -7.26
N GLN A 509 -3.04 -4.12 -7.86
CA GLN A 509 -3.61 -3.14 -8.77
C GLN A 509 -5.07 -2.87 -8.44
N ILE A 510 -5.51 -1.63 -8.63
CA ILE A 510 -6.93 -1.28 -8.69
C ILE A 510 -7.43 -1.54 -10.11
N SER A 511 -8.58 -2.19 -10.25
CA SER A 511 -9.25 -2.41 -11.54
C SER A 511 -10.70 -1.92 -11.49
N LEU A 512 -11.20 -1.30 -12.56
CA LEU A 512 -12.62 -0.94 -12.72
C LEU A 512 -13.27 -1.80 -13.78
N THR A 513 -14.38 -2.43 -13.42
CA THR A 513 -15.16 -3.28 -14.32
C THR A 513 -16.60 -2.77 -14.40
N THR A 514 -17.13 -2.65 -15.60
CA THR A 514 -18.52 -2.23 -15.82
C THR A 514 -19.51 -3.24 -15.21
N ASN A 515 -20.49 -2.74 -14.46
CA ASN A 515 -21.53 -3.57 -13.83
C ASN A 515 -22.87 -3.52 -14.59
N ARG A 516 -22.94 -2.70 -15.63
CA ARG A 516 -23.98 -2.67 -16.67
C ARG A 516 -23.37 -2.11 -17.96
N MET A 517 -24.13 -2.17 -19.05
CA MET A 517 -23.80 -1.42 -20.26
C MET A 517 -23.71 0.09 -19.95
N ILE A 518 -22.69 0.76 -20.50
CA ILE A 518 -22.49 2.21 -20.42
C ILE A 518 -22.66 2.79 -21.82
N LYS A 519 -23.56 3.78 -21.96
CA LYS A 519 -23.83 4.42 -23.25
C LYS A 519 -22.72 5.38 -23.64
N LYS A 520 -22.55 5.61 -24.94
CA LYS A 520 -21.70 6.70 -25.44
C LYS A 520 -22.12 8.03 -24.81
N GLY A 521 -21.15 8.79 -24.29
CA GLY A 521 -21.34 10.07 -23.63
C GLY A 521 -21.72 9.98 -22.16
N GLU A 522 -21.93 8.79 -21.62
CA GLU A 522 -22.25 8.60 -20.21
C GLU A 522 -21.00 8.72 -19.32
N GLU A 523 -21.13 9.37 -18.16
CA GLU A 523 -20.06 9.47 -17.17
C GLU A 523 -19.82 8.11 -16.50
N ILE A 524 -18.56 7.75 -16.35
CA ILE A 524 -18.14 6.52 -15.69
C ILE A 524 -17.91 6.86 -14.21
N THR A 525 -18.58 6.12 -13.33
CA THR A 525 -18.63 6.45 -11.89
C THR A 525 -18.42 5.22 -11.02
N ILE A 526 -17.85 5.47 -9.84
CA ILE A 526 -17.74 4.52 -8.73
C ILE A 526 -18.55 5.02 -7.52
N THR A 527 -18.67 4.21 -6.47
CA THR A 527 -19.14 4.71 -5.17
C THR A 527 -17.97 5.12 -4.29
N TYR A 528 -18.12 6.21 -3.54
CA TYR A 528 -17.19 6.68 -2.50
C TYR A 528 -17.62 6.14 -1.12
N GLY A 529 -18.47 5.12 -1.09
CA GLY A 529 -19.06 4.53 0.10
C GLY A 529 -20.59 4.64 0.11
N PRO A 530 -21.18 5.85 0.05
CA PRO A 530 -22.63 6.03 0.00
C PRO A 530 -23.26 5.40 -1.24
N ASN A 531 -24.32 4.61 -1.06
CA ASN A 531 -25.01 3.90 -2.14
C ASN A 531 -26.53 4.12 -2.04
N LYS A 532 -27.29 3.75 -3.07
CA LYS A 532 -28.74 3.96 -3.15
C LYS A 532 -29.56 3.32 -2.02
N ASP A 533 -29.01 2.36 -1.28
CA ASP A 533 -29.72 1.66 -0.21
C ASP A 533 -29.67 2.46 1.11
N MET A 534 -28.85 3.53 1.17
CA MET A 534 -28.83 4.47 2.29
C MET A 534 -29.87 5.59 2.11
N PRO A 535 -30.49 6.08 3.21
CA PRO A 535 -31.35 7.26 3.20
C PRO A 535 -30.67 8.48 2.55
N TYR A 536 -31.45 9.29 1.81
CA TYR A 536 -30.94 10.45 1.06
C TYR A 536 -30.12 11.42 1.90
N ASP A 537 -30.61 11.80 3.07
CA ASP A 537 -29.94 12.68 4.03
C ASP A 537 -28.57 12.11 4.45
N ARG A 538 -28.51 10.81 4.77
CA ARG A 538 -27.27 10.12 5.14
C ARG A 538 -26.28 10.02 3.98
N ARG A 539 -26.77 9.86 2.74
CA ARG A 539 -25.91 9.90 1.53
C ARG A 539 -25.26 11.26 1.38
N GLN A 540 -26.04 12.34 1.45
CA GLN A 540 -25.53 13.70 1.30
C GLN A 540 -24.61 14.10 2.45
N GLU A 541 -24.94 13.76 3.70
CA GLU A 541 -24.11 14.00 4.88
C GLU A 541 -22.72 13.35 4.73
N ARG A 542 -22.64 12.08 4.32
CA ARG A 542 -21.36 11.38 4.15
C ARG A 542 -20.54 11.97 3.01
N LEU A 543 -21.16 12.28 1.87
CA LEU A 543 -20.46 12.88 0.73
C LEU A 543 -20.04 14.33 0.97
N ASN A 544 -20.63 15.01 1.94
CA ASN A 544 -20.21 16.35 2.34
C ASN A 544 -18.74 16.42 2.76
N HIS A 545 -18.17 15.31 3.22
CA HIS A 545 -16.73 15.23 3.50
C HIS A 545 -15.90 15.60 2.27
N TYR A 546 -16.38 15.33 1.06
CA TYR A 546 -15.76 15.69 -0.22
C TYR A 546 -16.24 17.06 -0.76
N PHE A 547 -16.98 17.83 0.03
CA PHE A 547 -17.47 19.18 -0.30
C PHE A 547 -18.31 19.27 -1.60
N PHE A 548 -19.13 18.26 -1.88
CA PHE A 548 -20.12 18.26 -2.95
C PHE A 548 -21.42 17.55 -2.52
N ALA A 549 -22.53 17.81 -3.22
CA ALA A 549 -23.72 16.95 -3.15
C ALA A 549 -23.84 16.06 -4.38
N CYS A 550 -24.23 14.82 -4.15
CA CYS A 550 -24.48 13.90 -5.25
C CYS A 550 -25.80 14.23 -5.94
N ARG A 551 -25.73 14.21 -7.27
CA ARG A 551 -26.80 14.54 -8.21
C ARG A 551 -27.16 13.35 -9.10
N CYS A 552 -26.79 12.13 -8.68
CA CYS A 552 -27.13 10.93 -9.44
C CYS A 552 -28.66 10.76 -9.50
N GLN A 553 -29.14 9.94 -10.44
CA GLN A 553 -30.57 9.70 -10.64
C GLN A 553 -31.30 9.34 -9.33
N ALA A 554 -30.71 8.52 -8.47
CA ALA A 554 -31.29 8.17 -7.17
C ALA A 554 -31.32 9.35 -6.19
N CYS A 555 -30.34 10.24 -6.20
CA CYS A 555 -30.36 11.44 -5.34
C CYS A 555 -31.38 12.47 -5.84
N LEU A 556 -31.48 12.68 -7.15
CA LEU A 556 -32.44 13.63 -7.72
C LEU A 556 -33.88 13.18 -7.47
N LYS A 557 -34.16 11.89 -7.67
CA LYS A 557 -35.48 11.30 -7.38
C LYS A 557 -35.85 11.47 -5.91
N ASP A 558 -34.97 11.08 -4.99
CA ASP A 558 -35.27 11.18 -3.56
C ASP A 558 -35.41 12.63 -3.09
N ALA A 559 -34.61 13.56 -3.64
CA ALA A 559 -34.71 14.98 -3.33
C ALA A 559 -36.07 15.57 -3.76
N LEU A 560 -36.62 15.13 -4.90
CA LEU A 560 -37.95 15.53 -5.37
C LEU A 560 -39.09 14.94 -4.53
N CYS A 561 -38.88 13.80 -3.88
CA CYS A 561 -39.85 13.18 -2.97
C CYS A 561 -39.75 13.70 -1.52
N GLY A 562 -38.68 14.41 -1.15
CA GLY A 562 -38.43 14.92 0.20
C GLY A 562 -38.86 16.38 0.43
N TYR A 563 -38.29 17.05 1.44
CA TYR A 563 -38.53 18.48 1.72
C TYR A 563 -37.62 19.38 0.85
N ALA A 564 -37.94 19.53 -0.43
CA ALA A 564 -37.24 20.44 -1.36
C ALA A 564 -38.21 21.40 -2.08
N LEU A 565 -37.74 22.58 -2.46
CA LEU A 565 -38.45 23.43 -3.43
C LEU A 565 -38.20 22.97 -4.85
N ARG A 566 -39.10 23.36 -5.73
CA ARG A 566 -38.88 23.36 -7.18
C ARG A 566 -38.15 24.63 -7.59
N CYS A 567 -37.09 24.48 -8.38
CA CYS A 567 -36.34 25.61 -8.90
C CYS A 567 -37.10 26.31 -10.03
N ILE A 568 -37.45 27.58 -9.83
CA ILE A 568 -38.11 28.46 -10.82
C ILE A 568 -37.27 28.74 -12.08
N HIS A 569 -36.00 28.35 -12.10
CA HIS A 569 -35.10 28.56 -13.24
C HIS A 569 -34.85 27.30 -14.05
N CYS A 570 -35.30 26.16 -13.54
CA CYS A 570 -35.38 24.93 -14.30
C CYS A 570 -36.74 24.91 -15.01
N GLY A 571 -36.82 24.34 -16.22
CA GLY A 571 -38.01 24.47 -17.08
C GLY A 571 -39.31 23.96 -16.43
N ASP A 572 -40.45 24.45 -16.92
CA ASP A 572 -41.78 24.30 -16.29
C ASP A 572 -42.35 22.87 -16.29
N ASP A 573 -41.73 21.91 -16.98
CA ASP A 573 -42.19 20.52 -17.00
C ASP A 573 -41.86 19.80 -15.68
N ASP A 574 -42.78 18.97 -15.17
CA ASP A 574 -42.61 18.17 -13.94
C ASP A 574 -41.30 17.35 -13.93
N ASP A 575 -40.80 16.95 -15.10
CA ASP A 575 -39.57 16.15 -15.28
C ASP A 575 -38.27 16.99 -15.32
N ASN A 576 -38.36 18.30 -15.52
CA ASN A 576 -37.20 19.21 -15.66
C ASN A 576 -37.04 20.17 -14.48
N ASN A 577 -37.93 20.16 -13.49
CA ASN A 577 -37.86 21.00 -12.30
C ASN A 577 -36.76 20.52 -11.33
N GLY A 578 -35.70 21.30 -11.15
CA GLY A 578 -34.59 20.92 -10.27
C GLY A 578 -34.88 21.11 -8.78
N PRO A 579 -34.58 20.12 -7.92
CA PRO A 579 -34.83 20.24 -6.48
C PRO A 579 -33.86 21.23 -5.82
N VAL A 580 -34.40 22.01 -4.88
CA VAL A 580 -33.67 22.98 -4.05
C VAL A 580 -33.88 22.58 -2.59
N PRO A 581 -32.92 21.87 -1.98
CA PRO A 581 -33.08 21.36 -0.62
C PRO A 581 -33.10 22.50 0.41
N PHE A 582 -33.98 22.40 1.40
CA PHE A 582 -34.11 23.40 2.47
C PHE A 582 -33.26 23.10 3.70
N ASN A 583 -33.30 21.85 4.16
CA ASN A 583 -32.73 21.41 5.45
C ASN A 583 -31.75 20.27 5.25
N VAL A 584 -30.62 20.56 4.60
CA VAL A 584 -29.44 19.71 4.73
C VAL A 584 -28.36 20.56 5.36
N PRO A 585 -28.34 20.73 6.70
CA PRO A 585 -27.19 21.33 7.36
C PRO A 585 -26.00 20.40 7.14
N LEU A 586 -25.14 20.80 6.21
CA LEU A 586 -23.93 20.10 5.81
C LEU A 586 -22.80 20.61 6.73
N ASN A 587 -22.56 19.96 7.87
CA ASN A 587 -21.55 20.38 8.87
C ASN A 587 -21.73 21.82 9.40
N ASN A 588 -22.96 22.26 9.68
CA ASN A 588 -23.31 23.65 10.04
C ASN A 588 -23.03 24.70 8.94
N GLU A 589 -22.59 24.29 7.75
CA GLU A 589 -22.47 25.16 6.58
C GLU A 589 -23.61 24.83 5.58
N PRO A 590 -24.54 25.75 5.31
CA PRO A 590 -25.65 25.50 4.38
C PRO A 590 -25.18 25.60 2.91
N VAL A 591 -24.19 24.80 2.50
CA VAL A 591 -23.52 24.93 1.18
C VAL A 591 -24.51 24.84 0.01
N LEU A 592 -25.61 24.10 0.18
CA LEU A 592 -26.61 23.87 -0.87
C LEU A 592 -28.02 24.29 -0.47
N SER A 593 -28.21 24.83 0.74
CA SER A 593 -29.52 25.34 1.13
C SER A 593 -29.86 26.54 0.25
N GLY A 594 -31.02 26.49 -0.40
CA GLY A 594 -31.41 27.49 -1.38
C GLY A 594 -30.74 27.34 -2.75
N GLN A 595 -29.81 26.41 -2.98
CA GLN A 595 -29.21 26.20 -4.30
C GLN A 595 -29.87 25.02 -5.03
N CYS A 596 -30.24 25.22 -6.30
CA CYS A 596 -30.78 24.14 -7.13
C CYS A 596 -29.73 23.08 -7.48
N LEU A 597 -30.04 21.79 -7.27
CA LEU A 597 -29.13 20.68 -7.61
C LEU A 597 -28.95 20.45 -9.12
N LEU A 598 -29.84 20.98 -9.97
CA LEU A 598 -29.70 20.89 -11.43
C LEU A 598 -28.94 22.09 -12.03
N CYS A 599 -29.45 23.31 -11.82
CA CYS A 599 -28.92 24.51 -12.47
C CYS A 599 -27.94 25.33 -11.62
N PHE A 600 -27.71 24.97 -10.35
CA PHE A 600 -26.82 25.66 -9.41
C PHE A 600 -27.15 27.12 -9.13
N LYS A 601 -28.32 27.62 -9.56
CA LYS A 601 -28.77 28.95 -9.17
C LYS A 601 -29.18 28.95 -7.69
N ASN A 602 -28.77 29.99 -6.98
CA ASN A 602 -29.13 30.22 -5.60
C ASN A 602 -30.47 30.97 -5.54
N ILE A 603 -31.38 30.51 -4.68
CA ILE A 603 -32.74 30.99 -4.49
C ILE A 603 -32.80 31.61 -3.09
N GLN A 604 -32.75 32.94 -3.06
CA GLN A 604 -32.65 33.71 -1.82
C GLN A 604 -34.02 34.01 -1.18
N ILE A 605 -35.12 33.89 -1.94
CA ILE A 605 -36.47 34.26 -1.50
C ILE A 605 -37.31 32.98 -1.40
N PHE A 606 -37.35 32.40 -0.20
CA PHE A 606 -38.17 31.21 0.08
C PHE A 606 -39.69 31.53 0.18
N ASN A 607 -40.06 32.81 0.33
CA ASN A 607 -41.41 33.27 0.66
C ASN A 607 -42.43 33.26 -0.49
N GLN A 608 -42.09 32.85 -1.70
CA GLN A 608 -43.02 32.85 -2.84
C GLN A 608 -43.21 31.49 -3.56
N THR A 609 -42.67 30.39 -3.05
CA THR A 609 -42.73 29.09 -3.78
C THR A 609 -43.10 27.91 -2.91
N LEU A 610 -44.14 28.03 -2.07
CA LEU A 610 -44.80 26.86 -1.47
C LEU A 610 -45.81 26.27 -2.46
N MET A 611 -45.34 25.65 -3.54
CA MET A 611 -46.06 24.49 -4.07
C MET A 611 -45.59 23.31 -3.22
N ASN A 612 -46.32 23.06 -2.12
CA ASN A 612 -46.18 21.84 -1.34
C ASN A 612 -46.00 20.66 -2.30
N ILE A 613 -44.90 19.93 -2.15
CA ILE A 613 -44.84 18.56 -2.64
C ILE A 613 -46.03 17.88 -1.95
N LYS A 614 -47.07 17.54 -2.73
CA LYS A 614 -48.19 16.77 -2.23
C LYS A 614 -47.59 15.51 -1.61
N ASN A 615 -47.77 15.35 -0.30
CA ASN A 615 -47.70 14.05 0.34
C ASN A 615 -48.58 13.10 -0.47
N VAL A 616 -47.97 12.12 -1.12
CA VAL A 616 -48.63 10.90 -1.61
C VAL A 616 -47.95 9.74 -0.92
#